data_AF-A0A023G6N3-F1
#
_entry.id   AF-A0A023G6N3-F1
#
_cell.length_a   1.000
_cell.length_b   1.000
_cell.length_c   1.000
_cell.angle_alpha   90.00
_cell.angle_beta   90.00
_cell.angle_gamma   90.00
#
_symmetry.space_group_name_H-M   'P 1'
#
loop_
_entity.id
_entity.type
_entity.pdbx_description
1 polymer ?
#
loop_
_entity_poly.entity_id
_entity_poly.type
_entity_poly.pdbx_seq_one_letter_code
_entity_poly.pdbx_strand_id
1 'polypeptide(L)'
;MIKSITGKDRGAKRGAALQGGLCSPQKIAIVKDNGRFSGVDTAAHELAHLFNSPHDGHGTSRQCPASARHLMNPHGQRTQPPKFSECSKRAIAEFIKSSAAFCLRPNWEMAPPPIL
;
A
#
# COMPACT_ATOMS: atom_id res chain seq x y z
N MET A 1 7.64 -7.20 -6.99
CA MET A 1 7.35 -6.79 -8.37
C MET A 1 5.97 -6.17 -8.44
N ILE A 2 5.92 -4.84 -8.58
CA ILE A 2 4.69 -4.15 -8.97
C ILE A 2 4.61 -4.27 -10.49
N LYS A 3 3.55 -4.91 -11.02
CA LYS A 3 3.30 -4.96 -12.46
C LYS A 3 2.12 -4.03 -12.77
N SER A 4 2.38 -2.96 -13.51
CA SER A 4 1.30 -2.20 -14.15
C SER A 4 0.88 -2.94 -15.40
N ILE A 5 -0.42 -3.22 -15.53
CA ILE A 5 -1.01 -3.81 -16.73
C ILE A 5 -1.87 -2.73 -17.37
N THR A 6 -1.40 -2.18 -18.49
CA THR A 6 -2.17 -1.28 -19.34
C THR A 6 -3.05 -2.13 -20.24
N GLY A 7 -4.38 -2.02 -20.12
CA GLY A 7 -5.28 -2.89 -20.89
C GLY A 7 -6.71 -2.35 -20.99
N LYS A 8 -7.33 -2.59 -22.15
CA LYS A 8 -8.72 -2.25 -22.50
C LYS A 8 -9.75 -3.16 -21.80
N ASP A 9 -9.44 -3.64 -20.60
CA ASP A 9 -10.36 -4.48 -19.84
C ASP A 9 -11.50 -3.60 -19.27
N ARG A 10 -12.75 -4.07 -19.27
CA ARG A 10 -13.92 -3.35 -18.74
C ARG A 10 -14.26 -3.73 -17.29
N GLY A 11 -13.48 -4.61 -16.66
CA GLY A 11 -13.67 -4.99 -15.25
C GLY A 11 -13.57 -3.80 -14.29
N ALA A 12 -14.43 -3.81 -13.26
CA ALA A 12 -14.52 -2.76 -12.24
C ALA A 12 -13.33 -2.72 -11.26
N LYS A 13 -12.60 -3.84 -11.10
CA LYS A 13 -11.41 -3.91 -10.24
C LYS A 13 -10.26 -3.12 -10.89
N ARG A 14 -9.66 -2.23 -10.09
CA ARG A 14 -8.58 -1.34 -10.54
C ARG A 14 -7.19 -1.86 -10.15
N GLY A 15 -7.09 -2.66 -9.12
CA GLY A 15 -5.84 -3.27 -8.70
C GLY A 15 -6.04 -4.46 -7.76
N ALA A 16 -4.93 -5.10 -7.42
CA ALA A 16 -4.85 -6.11 -6.38
C ALA A 16 -3.42 -6.21 -5.84
N ALA A 17 -3.27 -6.40 -4.53
CA ALA A 17 -2.00 -6.68 -3.89
C ALA A 17 -2.16 -7.73 -2.79
N LEU A 18 -1.06 -8.42 -2.47
CA LEU A 18 -1.02 -9.27 -1.30
C LEU A 18 -0.75 -8.43 -0.05
N GLN A 19 -1.69 -8.42 0.89
CA GLN A 19 -1.53 -7.65 2.12
C GLN A 19 -0.30 -8.12 2.91
N GLY A 20 0.57 -7.17 3.29
CA GLY A 20 1.81 -7.46 4.05
C GLY A 20 2.92 -8.13 3.24
N GLY A 21 2.79 -8.21 1.91
CA GLY A 21 3.72 -8.92 1.04
C GLY A 21 5.04 -8.21 0.73
N LEU A 22 5.28 -6.96 1.17
CA LEU A 22 6.30 -6.08 0.59
C LEU A 22 7.72 -6.65 0.50
N CYS A 23 8.21 -7.35 1.53
CA CYS A 23 9.52 -8.00 1.52
C CYS A 23 9.46 -9.52 1.35
N SER A 24 8.27 -10.09 1.17
CA SER A 24 8.11 -11.53 0.96
C SER A 24 8.46 -11.93 -0.49
N PRO A 25 8.55 -13.24 -0.79
CA PRO A 25 8.59 -13.72 -2.18
C PRO A 25 7.37 -13.24 -2.99
N GLN A 26 6.24 -13.01 -2.33
CA GLN A 26 4.97 -12.58 -2.92
C GLN A 26 4.77 -11.05 -2.84
N LYS A 27 5.85 -10.27 -2.97
CA LYS A 27 5.86 -8.81 -3.06
C LYS A 27 5.19 -8.28 -4.34
N ILE A 28 3.91 -8.58 -4.54
CA ILE A 28 3.20 -8.40 -5.81
C ILE A 28 2.03 -7.43 -5.63
N ALA A 29 1.99 -6.43 -6.50
CA ALA A 29 0.84 -5.58 -6.73
C ALA A 29 0.59 -5.48 -8.24
N ILE A 30 -0.67 -5.55 -8.64
CA ILE A 30 -1.12 -5.40 -10.02
C ILE A 30 -2.02 -4.18 -10.07
N VAL A 31 -1.73 -3.27 -11.00
CA VAL A 31 -2.49 -2.03 -11.17
C VAL A 31 -2.96 -1.94 -12.61
N LYS A 32 -4.23 -1.63 -12.78
CA LYS A 32 -4.82 -1.32 -14.08
C LYS A 32 -4.68 0.18 -14.33
N ASP A 33 -3.93 0.50 -15.36
CA ASP A 33 -3.79 1.88 -15.83
C ASP A 33 -4.62 2.10 -17.10
N ASN A 34 -5.32 3.22 -17.15
CA ASN A 34 -6.10 3.69 -18.29
C ASN A 34 -5.39 4.80 -19.07
N GLY A 35 -4.09 5.01 -18.83
CA GLY A 35 -3.28 6.04 -19.47
C GLY A 35 -3.60 7.45 -18.96
N ARG A 36 -4.25 7.57 -17.80
CA ARG A 36 -4.51 8.83 -17.09
C ARG A 36 -3.86 8.75 -15.71
N PHE A 37 -3.71 9.91 -15.06
CA PHE A 37 -3.12 9.99 -13.72
C PHE A 37 -3.89 9.21 -12.63
N SER A 38 -5.09 8.68 -12.92
CA SER A 38 -5.85 7.82 -12.01
C SER A 38 -5.17 6.48 -11.66
N GLY A 39 -4.21 6.02 -12.47
CA GLY A 39 -3.41 4.83 -12.15
C GLY A 39 -2.54 5.05 -10.90
N VAL A 40 -2.12 6.29 -10.62
CA VAL A 40 -1.25 6.63 -9.49
C VAL A 40 -1.93 6.37 -8.15
N ASP A 41 -3.20 6.76 -8.00
CA ASP A 41 -3.94 6.53 -6.75
C ASP A 41 -4.15 5.04 -6.48
N THR A 42 -4.37 4.27 -7.55
CA THR A 42 -4.55 2.83 -7.45
C THR A 42 -3.22 2.16 -7.10
N ALA A 43 -2.10 2.59 -7.70
CA ALA A 43 -0.78 2.12 -7.33
C ALA A 43 -0.45 2.44 -5.86
N ALA A 44 -0.79 3.64 -5.39
CA ALA A 44 -0.62 4.01 -3.98
C ALA A 44 -1.47 3.14 -3.04
N HIS A 45 -2.71 2.83 -3.44
CA HIS A 45 -3.61 1.94 -2.70
C HIS A 45 -3.03 0.52 -2.58
N GLU A 46 -2.64 -0.09 -3.71
CA GLU A 46 -2.09 -1.45 -3.71
C GLU A 46 -0.73 -1.53 -3.00
N LEU A 47 0.06 -0.45 -3.05
CA LEU A 47 1.30 -0.36 -2.28
C LEU A 47 1.02 -0.33 -0.77
N ALA A 48 0.00 0.40 -0.32
CA ALA A 48 -0.38 0.42 1.09
C ALA A 48 -0.86 -0.96 1.58
N HIS A 49 -1.54 -1.76 0.75
CA HIS A 49 -1.79 -3.17 1.06
C HIS A 49 -0.50 -3.96 1.27
N LEU A 50 0.52 -3.80 0.41
CA LEU A 50 1.83 -4.45 0.61
C LEU A 50 2.47 -4.06 1.96
N PHE A 51 2.27 -2.84 2.43
CA PHE A 51 2.63 -2.34 3.76
C PHE A 51 1.67 -2.79 4.88
N ASN A 52 0.84 -3.80 4.64
CA ASN A 52 -0.11 -4.36 5.60
C ASN A 52 -1.21 -3.39 6.07
N SER A 53 -1.52 -2.34 5.30
CA SER A 53 -2.66 -1.47 5.60
C SER A 53 -3.96 -2.10 5.08
N PRO A 54 -4.97 -2.39 5.93
CA PRO A 54 -6.28 -2.79 5.46
C PRO A 54 -7.07 -1.58 4.93
N HIS A 55 -8.21 -1.85 4.30
CA HIS A 55 -9.17 -0.81 3.94
C HIS A 55 -9.65 -0.02 5.16
N ASP A 56 -9.92 1.27 4.97
CA ASP A 56 -10.59 2.10 5.97
C ASP A 56 -11.97 1.51 6.31
N GLY A 57 -12.28 1.40 7.60
CA GLY A 57 -13.50 0.81 8.14
C GLY A 57 -13.39 -0.70 8.39
N HIS A 58 -12.26 -1.32 8.05
CA HIS A 58 -12.04 -2.77 8.17
C HIS A 58 -10.83 -3.09 9.06
N GLY A 59 -10.82 -4.29 9.65
CA GLY A 59 -9.67 -4.82 10.40
C GLY A 59 -9.11 -3.85 11.47
N THR A 60 -7.81 -3.60 11.42
CA THR A 60 -7.11 -2.65 12.31
C THR A 60 -7.40 -1.18 11.98
N SER A 61 -8.04 -0.89 10.84
CA SER A 61 -8.43 0.45 10.38
C SER A 61 -9.92 0.78 10.59
N ARG A 62 -10.64 0.03 11.45
CA ARG A 62 -12.07 0.28 11.78
C ARG A 62 -12.38 1.70 12.25
N GLN A 63 -11.39 2.37 12.87
CA GLN A 63 -11.55 3.73 13.42
C GLN A 63 -11.58 4.82 12.34
N CYS A 64 -11.09 4.52 11.13
CA CYS A 64 -11.12 5.44 10.00
C CYS A 64 -12.27 5.05 9.09
N PRO A 65 -13.36 5.83 8.99
CA PRO A 65 -14.53 5.42 8.24
C PRO A 65 -14.27 5.48 6.74
N ALA A 66 -14.76 4.47 6.00
CA ALA A 66 -14.70 4.45 4.54
C ALA A 66 -15.35 5.71 3.92
N SER A 67 -16.39 6.27 4.55
CA SER A 67 -17.08 7.49 4.09
C SER A 67 -16.20 8.74 4.05
N ALA A 68 -15.05 8.75 4.75
CA ALA A 68 -14.07 9.83 4.66
C ALA A 68 -13.27 9.81 3.35
N ARG A 69 -13.36 8.73 2.55
CA ARG A 69 -12.82 8.63 1.20
C ARG A 69 -11.31 8.90 1.14
N HIS A 70 -10.53 8.38 2.07
CA HIS A 70 -9.06 8.40 1.93
C HIS A 70 -8.60 7.35 0.90
N LEU A 71 -7.31 7.32 0.56
CA LEU A 71 -6.77 6.42 -0.48
C LEU A 71 -7.11 4.93 -0.24
N MET A 72 -7.21 4.49 1.01
CA MET A 72 -7.58 3.11 1.37
C MET A 72 -9.09 2.86 1.47
N ASN A 73 -9.91 3.72 0.88
CA ASN A 73 -11.34 3.48 0.73
C ASN A 73 -11.60 2.22 -0.12
N PRO A 74 -12.44 1.27 0.33
CA PRO A 74 -12.70 0.01 -0.36
C PRO A 74 -13.44 0.15 -1.71
N HIS A 75 -14.02 1.31 -1.98
CA HIS A 75 -14.82 1.59 -3.18
C HIS A 75 -14.08 2.47 -4.20
N GLY A 76 -12.78 2.75 -3.99
CA GLY A 76 -11.95 3.55 -4.89
C GLY A 76 -12.33 5.03 -4.97
N GLN A 77 -13.13 5.52 -4.02
CA GLN A 77 -13.42 6.93 -3.88
C GLN A 77 -12.34 7.61 -3.03
N ARG A 78 -11.82 8.75 -3.49
CA ARG A 78 -10.76 9.48 -2.79
C ARG A 78 -11.08 10.95 -2.53
N THR A 79 -10.40 11.55 -1.56
CA THR A 79 -10.35 13.00 -1.32
C THR A 79 -9.57 13.71 -2.42
N GLN A 80 -9.77 15.02 -2.52
CA GLN A 80 -8.93 15.91 -3.33
C GLN A 80 -8.36 16.99 -2.39
N PRO A 81 -7.04 17.04 -2.14
CA PRO A 81 -6.00 16.15 -2.68
C PRO A 81 -6.08 14.71 -2.12
N PRO A 82 -5.53 13.71 -2.84
CA PRO A 82 -5.46 12.33 -2.35
C PRO A 82 -4.57 12.24 -1.10
N LYS A 83 -5.07 11.58 -0.05
CA LYS A 83 -4.32 11.35 1.20
C LYS A 83 -4.68 10.01 1.85
N PHE A 84 -3.74 9.46 2.61
CA PHE A 84 -3.97 8.35 3.53
C PHE A 84 -4.68 8.80 4.80
N SER A 85 -5.52 7.93 5.35
CA SER A 85 -6.11 8.10 6.69
C SER A 85 -5.04 7.94 7.77
N GLU A 86 -5.31 8.40 9.00
CA GLU A 86 -4.40 8.15 10.14
C GLU A 86 -4.23 6.65 10.43
N CYS A 87 -5.27 5.84 10.20
CA CYS A 87 -5.18 4.38 10.35
C CYS A 87 -4.23 3.77 9.32
N SER A 88 -4.30 4.21 8.06
CA SER A 88 -3.39 3.75 7.02
C SER A 88 -1.95 4.16 7.33
N LYS A 89 -1.73 5.41 7.74
CA LYS A 89 -0.40 5.90 8.15
C LYS A 89 0.17 5.08 9.31
N ARG A 90 -0.67 4.76 10.31
CA ARG A 90 -0.26 3.95 11.46
C ARG A 90 0.10 2.52 11.04
N ALA A 91 -0.72 1.87 10.23
CA ALA A 91 -0.46 0.51 9.75
C ALA A 91 0.85 0.44 8.95
N ILE A 92 1.08 1.40 8.05
CA ILE A 92 2.33 1.50 7.28
C ILE A 92 3.53 1.69 8.22
N ALA A 93 3.43 2.60 9.19
CA ALA A 93 4.50 2.84 10.16
C ALA A 93 4.80 1.62 11.04
N GLU A 94 3.77 0.89 11.48
CA GLU A 94 3.91 -0.36 12.23
C GLU A 94 4.59 -1.45 11.39
N PHE A 95 4.22 -1.59 10.10
CA PHE A 95 4.87 -2.56 9.20
C PHE A 95 6.34 -2.24 9.00
N ILE A 96 6.70 -0.98 8.74
CA ILE A 96 8.10 -0.56 8.53
C ILE A 96 8.97 -0.89 9.74
N LYS A 97 8.43 -0.76 10.96
CA LYS A 97 9.13 -1.10 12.21
C LYS A 97 9.24 -2.60 12.47
N SER A 98 8.47 -3.43 11.77
CA SER A 98 8.44 -4.87 11.99
C SER A 98 9.64 -5.59 11.37
N SER A 99 9.87 -6.84 11.79
CA SER A 99 10.82 -7.73 11.13
C SER A 99 10.41 -8.09 9.69
N ALA A 100 9.12 -8.00 9.35
CA ALA A 100 8.63 -8.27 8.01
C ALA A 100 9.11 -7.23 6.97
N ALA A 101 9.54 -6.05 7.41
CA ALA A 101 10.10 -5.01 6.55
C ALA A 101 11.63 -5.10 6.39
N PHE A 102 12.23 -6.29 6.60
CA PHE A 102 13.69 -6.48 6.57
C PHE A 102 14.38 -5.90 5.31
N CYS A 103 13.71 -5.97 4.15
CA CYS A 103 14.27 -5.51 2.87
C CYS A 103 14.30 -3.98 2.71
N LEU A 104 13.69 -3.23 3.62
CA LEU A 104 13.71 -1.76 3.65
C LEU A 104 14.76 -1.20 4.61
N ARG A 105 15.43 -2.06 5.39
CA ARG A 105 16.43 -1.61 6.35
C ARG A 105 17.69 -1.16 5.61
N PRO A 106 18.29 -0.03 6.03
CA PRO A 106 19.48 0.44 5.38
C PRO A 106 20.66 -0.49 5.67
N ASN A 107 21.58 -0.55 4.71
CA ASN A 107 22.68 -1.49 4.67
C ASN A 107 23.66 -1.34 5.85
N TRP A 108 23.66 -0.16 6.51
CA TRP A 108 24.54 0.14 7.64
C TRP A 108 24.03 -0.39 8.98
N GLU A 109 22.74 -0.75 9.12
CA GLU A 109 22.24 -1.46 10.31
C GLU A 109 22.68 -2.94 10.33
N MET A 110 23.21 -3.45 9.21
CA MET A 110 23.81 -4.79 9.09
C MET A 110 25.34 -4.76 9.11
N ALA A 111 25.96 -3.57 9.16
CA ALA A 111 27.40 -3.45 9.34
C ALA A 111 27.74 -3.71 10.81
N PRO A 112 28.81 -4.45 11.13
CA PRO A 112 29.26 -4.57 12.51
C PRO A 112 29.49 -3.17 13.10
N PRO A 113 29.19 -2.95 14.39
CA PRO A 113 29.46 -1.66 15.02
C PRO A 113 30.94 -1.30 14.82
N PRO A 114 31.26 -0.01 14.60
CA PRO A 114 32.65 0.42 14.50
C PRO A 114 33.40 -0.03 15.76
N ILE A 115 34.46 -0.81 15.58
CA ILE A 115 35.34 -1.22 16.67
C ILE A 115 36.02 0.07 17.16
N LEU A 116 35.66 0.50 18.38
CA LEU A 116 36.39 1.52 19.13
C LEU A 116 37.69 0.94 19.68
#